data_AF-A0A6B1DFI4-F1
#
_entry.id   AF-A0A6B1DFI4-F1
#
_cell.length_a   1.000
_cell.length_b   1.000
_cell.length_c   1.000
_cell.angle_alpha   90.00
_cell.angle_beta   90.00
_cell.angle_gamma   90.00
#
_symmetry.space_group_name_H-M   'P 1'
#
loop_
_entity.id
_entity.type
_entity.pdbx_description
1 polymer ?
#
loop_
_entity_poly.entity_id
_entity_poly.type
_entity_poly.pdbx_seq_one_letter_code
_entity_poly.pdbx_strand_id
1 'polypeptide(L)'
;MTRRAAPAVRWAIVLAAVAAWSSIVLPAGQAPAAQAPARADPATGEATFNIFVNATPVGFERVQLSRADDGWIIRASGQVTGPLPSDIRRFELAYDDDWRPLSLAIDGVRTGIPFGLETTIAGGTATGTLTQRDSVEPFETTIDPASIVLPNYIYAPYEALAVRLNGIEPGTDLPVFVAPGGVITLRVNRVGTQRIDTAERTLVATTYSLTFADAERPLGAEVWVDEARRLLRLSIPSASLDVIRQDLSAASSRVTGEPHPGDEPVRVQTDGFSLATTVTAPPADAPPPEADGRAAVVLVPGPASSDRDGTRHGVSILREMAGALADRGLVVARYDRRGTGQSGGRAESAMLEDYADDVRAVVRHLQERDDVNRDRIAVVGHGEGGWIALLATRREGRVAGLVLIAAPAVSGEELVLEQQQMALDQLSLSDAERQERIDLQTRIHRAVLDGDSWEGIPQPLREPADTPWFRSFLAFDPEDSLRRIRQPVLILQGTLDQEMPSRHADRLENIAESRTRRGATVDRVQLEGVNHLLTPAETGSVEEYATLADAQISSSVVEAIVDWIARALPLDN
;
A
#
# COMPACT_ATOMS: atom_id res chain seq x y z
N MET A 1 -3.66 5.81 55.70
CA MET A 1 -4.51 6.98 55.41
C MET A 1 -3.62 8.20 55.33
N THR A 2 -3.60 9.03 54.29
CA THR A 2 -4.23 8.99 52.96
C THR A 2 -3.23 9.56 51.93
N ARG A 3 -3.18 9.04 50.70
CA ARG A 3 -2.44 9.70 49.61
C ARG A 3 -3.28 10.86 49.10
N ARG A 4 -2.72 12.07 49.06
CA ARG A 4 -3.31 13.21 48.34
C ARG A 4 -2.85 13.19 46.88
N ALA A 5 -3.77 13.41 45.94
CA ALA A 5 -3.47 13.71 44.55
C ALA A 5 -3.68 15.20 44.28
N ALA A 6 -2.83 15.78 43.42
CA ALA A 6 -2.93 17.15 42.89
C ALA A 6 -1.88 17.33 41.78
N PRO A 7 -2.04 18.30 40.85
CA PRO A 7 -3.29 18.72 40.20
C PRO A 7 -3.12 18.83 38.66
N ALA A 8 -4.21 19.15 37.94
CA ALA A 8 -4.17 19.47 36.51
C ALA A 8 -4.23 20.99 36.27
N VAL A 9 -3.39 21.50 35.35
CA VAL A 9 -3.40 22.89 34.80
C VAL A 9 -2.91 22.77 33.34
N ARG A 10 -3.77 22.85 32.32
CA ARG A 10 -4.28 24.05 31.61
C ARG A 10 -3.21 24.94 30.94
N TRP A 11 -3.33 25.11 29.62
CA TRP A 11 -3.16 26.39 28.89
C TRP A 11 -3.93 26.36 27.55
N ALA A 12 -4.33 27.52 27.03
CA ALA A 12 -5.01 27.71 25.72
C ALA A 12 -5.00 29.20 25.29
N ILE A 13 -4.91 29.49 23.97
CA ILE A 13 -5.17 30.78 23.23
C ILE A 13 -4.77 30.56 21.74
N VAL A 14 -5.45 30.92 20.61
CA VAL A 14 -6.60 31.80 20.20
C VAL A 14 -6.18 33.26 19.88
N LEU A 15 -6.02 33.73 18.62
CA LEU A 15 -6.98 34.00 17.50
C LEU A 15 -6.25 33.94 16.11
N ALA A 16 -6.84 33.71 14.91
CA ALA A 16 -7.90 34.39 14.11
C ALA A 16 -7.49 35.75 13.46
N ALA A 17 -8.14 36.30 12.41
CA ALA A 17 -9.24 35.84 11.52
C ALA A 17 -8.77 35.85 10.03
N VAL A 18 -9.37 36.33 8.91
CA VAL A 18 -10.51 37.19 8.43
C VAL A 18 -10.71 36.78 6.93
N ALA A 19 -11.82 36.80 6.16
CA ALA A 19 -13.27 37.17 6.17
C ALA A 19 -14.02 36.17 5.22
N ALA A 20 -15.34 36.00 5.09
CA ALA A 20 -16.58 36.77 5.37
C ALA A 20 -17.18 37.61 4.18
N TRP A 21 -18.12 37.01 3.43
CA TRP A 21 -19.20 37.65 2.62
C TRP A 21 -20.55 36.97 2.97
N SER A 22 -21.68 37.65 2.77
CA SER A 22 -23.00 37.17 3.26
C SER A 22 -24.13 37.33 2.24
N SER A 23 -25.11 36.42 2.26
CA SER A 23 -26.38 36.55 1.53
C SER A 23 -27.50 35.66 2.09
N ILE A 24 -28.63 36.29 2.40
CA ILE A 24 -30.02 35.78 2.35
C ILE A 24 -30.30 34.41 2.99
N VAL A 25 -30.93 34.42 4.17
CA VAL A 25 -31.71 33.27 4.67
C VAL A 25 -33.08 33.27 4.00
N LEU A 26 -33.38 32.21 3.24
CA LEU A 26 -34.74 31.83 2.85
C LEU A 26 -35.29 30.79 3.86
N PRO A 27 -36.60 30.73 4.11
CA PRO A 27 -37.18 29.70 4.95
C PRO A 27 -36.98 28.33 4.31
N ALA A 28 -36.55 27.34 5.10
CA ALA A 28 -36.34 25.98 4.62
C ALA A 28 -37.69 25.33 4.24
N GLY A 29 -37.99 25.30 2.95
CA GLY A 29 -39.00 24.39 2.42
C GLY A 29 -38.51 22.95 2.63
N GLN A 30 -39.41 22.08 3.12
CA GLN A 30 -39.09 20.65 3.23
C GLN A 30 -38.87 20.08 1.83
N ALA A 31 -37.62 19.75 1.49
CA ALA A 31 -37.34 18.92 0.35
C ALA A 31 -38.02 17.56 0.57
N PRO A 32 -38.68 16.96 -0.44
CA PRO A 32 -39.17 15.60 -0.32
C PRO A 32 -37.97 14.68 -0.09
N ALA A 33 -38.12 13.69 0.79
CA ALA A 33 -37.07 12.70 1.02
C ALA A 33 -36.74 12.00 -0.30
N ALA A 34 -35.49 12.12 -0.75
CA ALA A 34 -35.02 11.45 -1.95
C ALA A 34 -35.16 9.93 -1.72
N GLN A 35 -36.00 9.28 -2.53
CA GLN A 35 -36.06 7.83 -2.53
C GLN A 35 -34.74 7.32 -3.08
N ALA A 36 -33.99 6.60 -2.25
CA ALA A 36 -32.77 5.93 -2.67
C ALA A 36 -33.07 5.04 -3.90
N PRO A 37 -32.16 4.95 -4.88
CA PRO A 37 -32.37 4.09 -6.04
C PRO A 37 -32.60 2.65 -5.59
N ALA A 38 -33.46 1.93 -6.33
CA ALA A 38 -33.82 0.56 -6.01
C ALA A 38 -32.55 -0.30 -5.87
N ARG A 39 -32.36 -0.91 -4.70
CA ARG A 39 -31.23 -1.80 -4.45
C ARG A 39 -31.35 -3.01 -5.39
N ALA A 40 -30.31 -3.26 -6.15
CA ALA A 40 -30.20 -4.50 -6.92
C ALA A 40 -29.42 -5.54 -6.11
N ASP A 41 -29.77 -6.81 -6.28
CA ASP A 41 -29.33 -7.90 -5.43
C ASP A 41 -27.81 -8.19 -5.49
N PRO A 42 -27.20 -8.71 -4.40
CA PRO A 42 -25.84 -9.26 -4.43
C PRO A 42 -25.77 -10.66 -5.07
N ALA A 43 -24.58 -11.05 -5.50
CA ALA A 43 -24.33 -12.42 -5.93
C ALA A 43 -24.28 -13.39 -4.73
N THR A 44 -25.13 -14.41 -4.72
CA THR A 44 -25.09 -15.49 -3.71
C THR A 44 -23.81 -16.33 -3.84
N GLY A 45 -23.25 -16.82 -2.73
CA GLY A 45 -22.11 -17.74 -2.74
C GLY A 45 -21.30 -17.73 -1.44
N GLU A 46 -20.45 -18.74 -1.28
CA GLU A 46 -19.46 -18.81 -0.20
C GLU A 46 -18.33 -17.79 -0.39
N ALA A 47 -17.79 -17.30 0.72
CA ALA A 47 -16.56 -16.53 0.81
C ALA A 47 -15.85 -16.84 2.14
N THR A 48 -14.55 -17.06 2.12
CA THR A 48 -13.72 -17.05 3.34
C THR A 48 -13.11 -15.67 3.51
N PHE A 49 -13.12 -15.14 4.73
CA PHE A 49 -12.43 -13.92 5.12
C PHE A 49 -11.34 -14.28 6.13
N ASN A 50 -10.09 -13.90 5.83
CA ASN A 50 -8.95 -14.03 6.72
C ASN A 50 -8.85 -12.77 7.59
N ILE A 51 -8.61 -12.97 8.88
CA ILE A 51 -8.65 -11.93 9.92
C ILE A 51 -7.23 -11.68 10.41
N PHE A 52 -6.77 -10.44 10.32
CA PHE A 52 -5.43 -9.99 10.67
C PHE A 52 -5.49 -8.92 11.75
N VAL A 53 -4.57 -8.98 12.72
CA VAL A 53 -4.41 -7.96 13.76
C VAL A 53 -2.92 -7.61 13.86
N ASN A 54 -2.58 -6.32 13.73
CA ASN A 54 -1.21 -5.85 13.50
C ASN A 54 -0.54 -6.60 12.33
N ALA A 55 -1.25 -6.69 11.20
CA ALA A 55 -0.88 -7.48 10.00
C ALA A 55 -0.62 -8.99 10.23
N THR A 56 -0.77 -9.51 11.45
CA THR A 56 -0.55 -10.92 11.77
C THR A 56 -1.88 -11.68 11.62
N PRO A 57 -1.93 -12.80 10.87
CA PRO A 57 -3.15 -13.59 10.74
C PRO A 57 -3.53 -14.22 12.10
N VAL A 58 -4.72 -13.88 12.60
CA VAL A 58 -5.26 -14.36 13.89
C VAL A 58 -6.48 -15.27 13.73
N GLY A 59 -7.11 -15.33 12.55
CA GLY A 59 -8.32 -16.13 12.38
C GLY A 59 -8.92 -16.11 10.99
N PHE A 60 -10.09 -16.71 10.86
CA PHE A 60 -10.92 -16.65 9.66
C PHE A 60 -12.42 -16.78 9.98
N GLU A 61 -13.26 -16.29 9.09
CA GLU A 61 -14.69 -16.64 9.00
C GLU A 61 -15.00 -17.20 7.61
N ARG A 62 -15.78 -18.28 7.52
CA ARG A 62 -16.42 -18.75 6.29
C ARG A 62 -17.86 -18.29 6.29
N VAL A 63 -18.27 -17.61 5.23
CA VAL A 63 -19.56 -16.92 5.10
C VAL A 63 -20.27 -17.40 3.85
N GLN A 64 -21.54 -17.80 3.98
CA GLN A 64 -22.44 -18.12 2.88
C GLN A 64 -23.52 -17.06 2.82
N LEU A 65 -23.56 -16.29 1.73
CA LEU A 65 -24.70 -15.43 1.40
C LEU A 65 -25.67 -16.20 0.50
N SER A 66 -26.94 -16.27 0.89
CA SER A 66 -27.98 -17.06 0.21
C SER A 66 -29.31 -16.30 0.11
N ARG A 67 -30.02 -16.52 -1.00
CA ARG A 67 -31.41 -16.09 -1.20
C ARG A 67 -32.35 -17.10 -0.52
N ALA A 68 -33.40 -16.62 0.13
CA ALA A 68 -34.51 -17.41 0.66
C ALA A 68 -35.81 -17.08 -0.09
N ASP A 69 -36.88 -17.85 0.16
CA ASP A 69 -38.19 -17.65 -0.48
C ASP A 69 -38.83 -16.29 -0.15
N ASP A 70 -38.47 -15.70 0.99
CA ASP A 70 -39.01 -14.47 1.58
C ASP A 70 -37.94 -13.41 1.93
N GLY A 71 -36.69 -13.58 1.46
CA GLY A 71 -35.61 -12.65 1.80
C GLY A 71 -34.19 -13.17 1.59
N TRP A 72 -33.30 -12.84 2.51
CA TRP A 72 -31.86 -13.12 2.44
C TRP A 72 -31.34 -13.71 3.74
N ILE A 73 -30.42 -14.67 3.66
CA ILE A 73 -29.76 -15.27 4.82
C ILE A 73 -28.24 -15.27 4.63
N ILE A 74 -27.56 -14.65 5.59
CA ILE A 74 -26.12 -14.80 5.81
C ILE A 74 -25.91 -15.90 6.86
N ARG A 75 -25.15 -16.93 6.52
CA ARG A 75 -24.66 -17.93 7.49
C ARG A 75 -23.16 -17.85 7.61
N ALA A 76 -22.61 -18.11 8.80
CA ALA A 76 -21.16 -18.16 8.98
C ALA A 76 -20.71 -19.13 10.08
N SER A 77 -19.42 -19.50 10.01
CA SER A 77 -18.67 -20.16 11.07
C SER A 77 -17.21 -19.73 10.99
N GLY A 78 -16.48 -19.70 12.10
CA GLY A 78 -15.13 -19.13 12.11
C GLY A 78 -14.39 -19.31 13.42
N GLN A 79 -13.10 -19.00 13.42
CA GLN A 79 -12.24 -19.07 14.59
C GLN A 79 -11.28 -17.89 14.61
N VAL A 80 -11.13 -17.26 15.79
CA VAL A 80 -10.19 -16.17 16.06
C VAL A 80 -9.36 -16.50 17.29
N THR A 81 -8.05 -16.30 17.21
CA THR A 81 -7.07 -16.63 18.26
C THR A 81 -6.61 -15.43 19.09
N GLY A 82 -6.91 -14.21 18.65
CA GLY A 82 -6.64 -12.97 19.38
C GLY A 82 -7.21 -11.74 18.65
N PRO A 83 -7.36 -10.57 19.30
CA PRO A 83 -7.03 -10.29 20.70
C PRO A 83 -8.04 -10.87 21.71
N LEU A 84 -9.23 -11.28 21.24
CA LEU A 84 -10.29 -11.85 22.07
C LEU A 84 -10.74 -13.19 21.46
N PRO A 85 -10.16 -14.33 21.91
CA PRO A 85 -10.36 -15.63 21.26
C PRO A 85 -11.83 -16.05 21.14
N SER A 86 -12.22 -16.54 19.96
CA SER A 86 -13.57 -17.02 19.67
C SER A 86 -13.58 -18.24 18.73
N ASP A 87 -14.62 -19.06 18.87
CA ASP A 87 -15.03 -20.15 17.98
C ASP A 87 -16.52 -19.95 17.71
N ILE A 88 -16.87 -19.58 16.48
CA ILE A 88 -18.23 -19.34 16.03
C ILE A 88 -18.69 -20.62 15.32
N ARG A 89 -19.44 -21.46 16.03
CA ARG A 89 -19.95 -22.74 15.52
C ARG A 89 -21.11 -22.53 14.57
N ARG A 90 -21.97 -21.56 14.88
CA ARG A 90 -23.07 -21.10 14.02
C ARG A 90 -23.25 -19.59 14.18
N PHE A 91 -23.31 -18.90 13.06
CA PHE A 91 -23.91 -17.59 12.92
C PHE A 91 -24.97 -17.67 11.82
N GLU A 92 -26.13 -17.08 12.04
CA GLU A 92 -27.21 -16.98 11.05
C GLU A 92 -27.96 -15.65 11.24
N LEU A 93 -28.05 -14.86 10.18
CA LEU A 93 -28.69 -13.54 10.17
C LEU A 93 -29.58 -13.43 8.95
N ALA A 94 -30.89 -13.26 9.18
CA ALA A 94 -31.92 -13.21 8.16
C ALA A 94 -32.44 -11.78 7.95
N TYR A 95 -32.81 -11.46 6.71
CA TYR A 95 -33.37 -10.20 6.26
C TYR A 95 -34.56 -10.41 5.34
N ASP A 96 -35.44 -9.41 5.22
CA ASP A 96 -36.44 -9.34 4.14
C ASP A 96 -35.81 -8.92 2.79
N ASP A 97 -36.63 -8.88 1.73
CA ASP A 97 -36.24 -8.43 0.38
C ASP A 97 -35.62 -7.01 0.36
N ASP A 98 -36.06 -6.10 1.23
CA ASP A 98 -35.58 -4.72 1.32
C ASP A 98 -34.29 -4.58 2.16
N TRP A 99 -33.74 -5.69 2.67
CA TRP A 99 -32.62 -5.73 3.60
C TRP A 99 -32.90 -5.03 4.95
N ARG A 100 -34.09 -5.27 5.50
CA ARG A 100 -34.44 -5.07 6.93
C ARG A 100 -34.20 -6.38 7.70
N PRO A 101 -33.56 -6.36 8.88
CA PRO A 101 -33.24 -7.59 9.60
C PRO A 101 -34.47 -8.20 10.27
N LEU A 102 -34.55 -9.54 10.26
CA LEU A 102 -35.66 -10.34 10.79
C LEU A 102 -35.25 -11.16 12.03
N SER A 103 -34.08 -11.78 12.01
CA SER A 103 -33.57 -12.57 13.13
C SER A 103 -32.05 -12.72 13.12
N LEU A 104 -31.45 -12.86 14.30
CA LEU A 104 -30.03 -13.14 14.51
C LEU A 104 -29.87 -14.31 15.48
N ALA A 105 -29.20 -15.36 15.04
CA ALA A 105 -28.80 -16.50 15.86
C ALA A 105 -27.27 -16.63 15.87
N ILE A 106 -26.67 -16.76 17.05
CA ILE A 106 -25.24 -17.01 17.25
C ILE A 106 -25.08 -18.11 18.30
N ASP A 107 -24.21 -19.08 18.01
CA ASP A 107 -23.75 -20.11 18.95
C ASP A 107 -22.24 -20.32 18.82
N GLY A 108 -21.53 -20.37 19.95
CA GLY A 108 -20.09 -20.54 19.96
C GLY A 108 -19.45 -20.52 21.34
N VAL A 109 -18.13 -20.33 21.34
CA VAL A 109 -17.31 -20.18 22.54
C VAL A 109 -16.50 -18.89 22.41
N ARG A 110 -16.46 -18.07 23.46
CA ARG A 110 -15.70 -16.82 23.52
C ARG A 110 -14.88 -16.80 24.80
N THR A 111 -13.57 -16.58 24.68
CA THR A 111 -12.58 -16.68 25.79
C THR A 111 -12.70 -17.96 26.63
N GLY A 112 -13.08 -19.08 26.00
CA GLY A 112 -13.29 -20.38 26.67
C GLY A 112 -14.65 -20.55 27.36
N ILE A 113 -15.55 -19.56 27.26
CA ILE A 113 -16.89 -19.56 27.85
C ILE A 113 -17.94 -19.76 26.73
N PRO A 114 -18.92 -20.68 26.88
CA PRO A 114 -20.04 -20.78 25.95
C PRO A 114 -20.81 -19.46 25.85
N PHE A 115 -21.06 -19.02 24.61
CA PHE A 115 -21.78 -17.80 24.27
C PHE A 115 -22.85 -18.12 23.23
N GLY A 116 -24.08 -17.66 23.48
CA GLY A 116 -25.18 -17.73 22.53
C GLY A 116 -25.97 -16.44 22.51
N LEU A 117 -26.54 -16.11 21.35
CA LEU A 117 -27.45 -14.99 21.18
C LEU A 117 -28.56 -15.39 20.21
N GLU A 118 -29.80 -15.38 20.67
CA GLU A 118 -30.98 -15.57 19.83
C GLU A 118 -31.81 -14.27 19.85
N THR A 119 -32.16 -13.74 18.67
CA THR A 119 -32.86 -12.45 18.52
C THR A 119 -33.92 -12.53 17.43
N THR A 120 -35.13 -12.06 17.72
CA THR A 120 -36.19 -11.76 16.75
C THR A 120 -36.37 -10.26 16.63
N ILE A 121 -36.50 -9.75 15.41
CA ILE A 121 -36.67 -8.33 15.11
C ILE A 121 -38.04 -8.13 14.44
N ALA A 122 -38.89 -7.31 15.06
CA ALA A 122 -40.22 -7.00 14.54
C ALA A 122 -40.66 -5.60 14.98
N GLY A 123 -41.35 -4.86 14.09
CA GLY A 123 -42.04 -3.61 14.44
C GLY A 123 -41.15 -2.45 14.95
N GLY A 124 -39.83 -2.51 14.77
CA GLY A 124 -38.88 -1.54 15.36
C GLY A 124 -38.34 -1.94 16.73
N THR A 125 -38.48 -3.21 17.13
CA THR A 125 -37.89 -3.75 18.36
C THR A 125 -37.12 -5.04 18.07
N ALA A 126 -35.89 -5.12 18.59
CA ALA A 126 -35.15 -6.37 18.75
C ALA A 126 -35.46 -6.97 20.12
N THR A 127 -35.91 -8.22 20.17
CA THR A 127 -36.15 -8.99 21.41
C THR A 127 -35.38 -10.30 21.35
N GLY A 128 -34.82 -10.74 22.47
CA GLY A 128 -33.98 -11.94 22.43
C GLY A 128 -33.45 -12.41 23.78
N THR A 129 -32.56 -13.40 23.74
CA THR A 129 -31.85 -13.94 24.90
C THR A 129 -30.34 -14.02 24.65
N LEU A 130 -29.58 -13.50 25.61
CA LEU A 130 -28.13 -13.62 25.70
C LEU A 130 -27.79 -14.78 26.64
N THR A 131 -27.13 -15.81 26.12
CA THR A 131 -26.64 -16.96 26.89
C THR A 131 -25.15 -16.80 27.17
N GLN A 132 -24.75 -16.87 28.44
CA GLN A 132 -23.36 -16.80 28.88
C GLN A 132 -23.09 -17.85 29.96
N ARG A 133 -22.29 -18.87 29.61
CA ARG A 133 -22.07 -20.07 30.43
C ARG A 133 -23.38 -20.78 30.80
N ASP A 134 -23.89 -20.53 32.02
CA ASP A 134 -25.12 -21.12 32.57
C ASP A 134 -26.23 -20.05 32.77
N SER A 135 -25.94 -18.78 32.49
CA SER A 135 -26.91 -17.68 32.56
C SER A 135 -27.63 -17.50 31.21
N VAL A 136 -28.93 -17.22 31.25
CA VAL A 136 -29.74 -16.84 30.09
C VAL A 136 -30.49 -15.56 30.46
N GLU A 137 -30.08 -14.44 29.86
CA GLU A 137 -30.57 -13.10 30.17
C GLU A 137 -31.40 -12.56 29.00
N PRO A 138 -32.70 -12.26 29.20
CA PRO A 138 -33.53 -11.66 28.15
C PRO A 138 -33.19 -10.19 27.95
N PHE A 139 -33.31 -9.71 26.71
CA PHE A 139 -33.16 -8.30 26.38
C PHE A 139 -34.25 -7.83 25.40
N GLU A 140 -34.49 -6.53 25.42
CA GLU A 140 -35.37 -5.80 24.50
C GLU A 140 -34.69 -4.48 24.14
N THR A 141 -34.75 -4.07 22.87
CA THR A 141 -34.12 -2.83 22.38
C THR A 141 -34.91 -2.26 21.21
N THR A 142 -35.31 -1.00 21.30
CA THR A 142 -35.90 -0.25 20.18
C THR A 142 -34.82 0.03 19.14
N ILE A 143 -35.08 -0.30 17.88
CA ILE A 143 -34.18 -0.08 16.74
C ILE A 143 -34.93 0.53 15.56
N ASP A 144 -34.23 1.22 14.67
CA ASP A 144 -34.81 1.58 13.37
C ASP A 144 -35.04 0.29 12.54
N PRO A 145 -36.20 0.08 11.89
CA PRO A 145 -36.43 -1.09 11.02
C PRO A 145 -35.43 -1.23 9.86
N ALA A 146 -34.72 -0.16 9.48
CA ALA A 146 -33.65 -0.17 8.51
C ALA A 146 -32.26 -0.41 9.13
N SER A 147 -32.15 -0.72 10.44
CA SER A 147 -30.85 -0.90 11.11
C SER A 147 -30.01 -2.02 10.49
N ILE A 148 -28.70 -1.80 10.41
CA ILE A 148 -27.73 -2.84 10.04
C ILE A 148 -27.26 -3.53 11.33
N VAL A 149 -27.41 -4.84 11.41
CA VAL A 149 -27.14 -5.61 12.64
C VAL A 149 -25.67 -6.04 12.66
N LEU A 150 -24.85 -5.44 13.52
CA LEU A 150 -23.41 -5.70 13.63
C LEU A 150 -23.03 -6.16 15.05
N PRO A 151 -23.21 -7.45 15.41
CA PRO A 151 -22.73 -7.99 16.69
C PRO A 151 -21.20 -7.90 16.82
N ASN A 152 -20.72 -7.58 18.01
CA ASN A 152 -19.29 -7.42 18.28
C ASN A 152 -18.48 -8.71 18.06
N TYR A 153 -17.31 -8.58 17.43
CA TYR A 153 -16.37 -9.65 17.11
C TYR A 153 -16.88 -10.72 16.12
N ILE A 154 -17.80 -10.36 15.21
CA ILE A 154 -18.20 -11.17 14.06
C ILE A 154 -18.23 -10.30 12.80
N TYR A 155 -17.71 -10.80 11.69
CA TYR A 155 -17.46 -10.01 10.47
C TYR A 155 -18.38 -10.38 9.30
N ALA A 156 -18.97 -11.58 9.27
CA ALA A 156 -20.02 -11.97 8.33
C ALA A 156 -21.16 -10.95 8.13
N PRO A 157 -21.66 -10.22 9.15
CA PRO A 157 -22.67 -9.18 8.96
C PRO A 157 -22.26 -8.03 8.02
N TYR A 158 -20.96 -7.82 7.79
CA TYR A 158 -20.47 -6.76 6.91
C TYR A 158 -20.76 -7.03 5.43
N GLU A 159 -21.16 -8.25 5.04
CA GLU A 159 -21.77 -8.52 3.72
C GLU A 159 -23.11 -7.78 3.56
N ALA A 160 -23.92 -7.68 4.62
CA ALA A 160 -25.13 -6.86 4.59
C ALA A 160 -24.80 -5.37 4.54
N LEU A 161 -23.74 -4.94 5.23
CA LEU A 161 -23.26 -3.56 5.11
C LEU A 161 -22.80 -3.25 3.67
N ALA A 162 -22.08 -4.16 3.01
CA ALA A 162 -21.66 -4.01 1.62
C ALA A 162 -22.85 -3.76 0.66
N VAL A 163 -23.93 -4.55 0.80
CA VAL A 163 -25.18 -4.35 0.04
C VAL A 163 -25.84 -3.01 0.37
N ARG A 164 -25.84 -2.62 1.65
CA ARG A 164 -26.49 -1.39 2.13
C ARG A 164 -25.71 -0.10 1.80
N LEU A 165 -24.42 -0.21 1.49
CA LEU A 165 -23.57 0.88 0.99
C LEU A 165 -23.64 1.08 -0.53
N ASN A 166 -24.09 0.09 -1.31
CA ASN A 166 -24.16 0.20 -2.77
C ASN A 166 -24.96 1.45 -3.21
N GLY A 167 -24.28 2.39 -3.87
CA GLY A 167 -24.88 3.62 -4.39
C GLY A 167 -25.24 4.67 -3.33
N ILE A 168 -24.66 4.58 -2.13
CA ILE A 168 -24.86 5.57 -1.06
C ILE A 168 -23.96 6.80 -1.27
N GLU A 169 -24.46 7.98 -0.94
CA GLU A 169 -23.70 9.24 -1.08
C GLU A 169 -22.90 9.57 0.19
N PRO A 170 -21.71 10.21 0.07
CA PRO A 170 -21.00 10.81 1.20
C PRO A 170 -21.90 11.73 2.03
N GLY A 171 -21.74 11.71 3.35
CA GLY A 171 -22.58 12.44 4.28
C GLY A 171 -23.84 11.70 4.75
N THR A 172 -24.20 10.57 4.13
CA THR A 172 -25.36 9.76 4.58
C THR A 172 -25.11 9.13 5.97
N ASP A 173 -26.17 9.07 6.79
CA ASP A 173 -26.21 8.28 8.03
C ASP A 173 -26.98 6.97 7.82
N LEU A 174 -26.50 5.91 8.47
CA LEU A 174 -27.17 4.61 8.57
C LEU A 174 -27.30 4.20 10.05
N PRO A 175 -28.48 3.76 10.53
CA PRO A 175 -28.60 3.18 11.86
C PRO A 175 -27.93 1.80 11.92
N VAL A 176 -27.21 1.53 13.01
CA VAL A 176 -26.52 0.26 13.26
C VAL A 176 -26.93 -0.28 14.63
N PHE A 177 -27.47 -1.50 14.67
CA PHE A 177 -27.79 -2.21 15.91
C PHE A 177 -26.62 -3.11 16.31
N VAL A 178 -25.94 -2.78 17.41
CA VAL A 178 -24.77 -3.51 17.92
C VAL A 178 -25.25 -4.61 18.87
N ALA A 179 -25.86 -5.66 18.31
CA ALA A 179 -26.60 -6.67 19.07
C ALA A 179 -25.74 -7.37 20.15
N PRO A 180 -26.28 -7.61 21.38
CA PRO A 180 -27.60 -7.26 21.90
C PRO A 180 -27.61 -5.91 22.66
N GLY A 181 -26.69 -5.00 22.34
CA GLY A 181 -26.52 -3.69 22.98
C GLY A 181 -27.36 -2.59 22.36
N GLY A 182 -26.77 -1.40 22.17
CA GLY A 182 -27.47 -0.22 21.68
C GLY A 182 -27.53 -0.08 20.15
N VAL A 183 -28.20 1.00 19.72
CA VAL A 183 -28.10 1.52 18.35
C VAL A 183 -27.06 2.64 18.32
N ILE A 184 -26.17 2.60 17.33
CA ILE A 184 -25.22 3.67 17.01
C ILE A 184 -25.45 4.16 15.58
N THR A 185 -24.82 5.27 15.21
CA THR A 185 -24.93 5.85 13.87
C THR A 185 -23.67 5.56 13.06
N LEU A 186 -23.83 5.15 11.80
CA LEU A 186 -22.74 4.97 10.84
C LEU A 186 -22.81 6.04 9.76
N ARG A 187 -21.87 6.99 9.78
CA ARG A 187 -21.72 8.01 8.73
C ARG A 187 -20.78 7.52 7.62
N VAL A 188 -21.20 7.72 6.37
CA VAL A 188 -20.33 7.62 5.19
C VAL A 188 -19.53 8.92 5.04
N ASN A 189 -18.21 8.86 5.10
CA ASN A 189 -17.32 10.02 5.00
C ASN A 189 -16.93 10.33 3.55
N ARG A 190 -16.50 9.30 2.82
CA ARG A 190 -15.98 9.37 1.44
C ARG A 190 -16.33 8.07 0.71
N VAL A 191 -16.66 8.17 -0.57
CA VAL A 191 -16.72 7.05 -1.51
C VAL A 191 -15.59 7.22 -2.52
N GLY A 192 -14.92 6.13 -2.88
CA GLY A 192 -13.88 6.08 -3.91
C GLY A 192 -13.89 4.74 -4.65
N THR A 193 -12.91 4.53 -5.51
CA THR A 193 -12.73 3.29 -6.26
C THR A 193 -11.28 2.83 -6.15
N GLN A 194 -11.08 1.52 -6.07
CA GLN A 194 -9.78 0.85 -6.16
C GLN A 194 -9.88 -0.29 -7.17
N ARG A 195 -8.83 -0.49 -7.97
CA ARG A 195 -8.71 -1.65 -8.85
C ARG A 195 -7.77 -2.66 -8.19
N ILE A 196 -8.06 -3.96 -8.33
CA ILE A 196 -7.30 -5.01 -7.64
C ILE A 196 -7.00 -6.15 -8.62
N ASP A 197 -5.75 -6.33 -9.00
CA ASP A 197 -5.33 -7.51 -9.78
C ASP A 197 -5.09 -8.68 -8.82
N THR A 198 -5.80 -9.80 -9.00
CA THR A 198 -5.51 -11.09 -8.34
C THR A 198 -4.73 -12.02 -9.28
N ALA A 199 -4.45 -13.26 -8.85
CA ALA A 199 -3.87 -14.28 -9.71
C ALA A 199 -4.82 -14.75 -10.85
N GLU A 200 -6.13 -14.54 -10.73
CA GLU A 200 -7.15 -15.08 -11.63
C GLU A 200 -7.85 -14.01 -12.48
N ARG A 201 -8.01 -12.80 -11.94
CA ARG A 201 -8.80 -11.71 -12.54
C ARG A 201 -8.44 -10.36 -11.94
N THR A 202 -8.80 -9.28 -12.61
CA THR A 202 -8.95 -7.98 -11.96
C THR A 202 -10.35 -7.88 -11.33
N LEU A 203 -10.44 -7.25 -10.16
CA LEU A 203 -11.67 -6.77 -9.53
C LEU A 203 -11.67 -5.24 -9.51
N VAL A 204 -12.85 -4.63 -9.66
CA VAL A 204 -13.09 -3.24 -9.30
C VAL A 204 -13.81 -3.20 -7.95
N ALA A 205 -13.32 -2.37 -7.04
CA ALA A 205 -13.80 -2.24 -5.68
C ALA A 205 -14.26 -0.81 -5.41
N THR A 206 -15.52 -0.61 -5.03
CA THR A 206 -15.93 0.66 -4.42
C THR A 206 -15.47 0.68 -2.97
N THR A 207 -14.74 1.72 -2.58
CA THR A 207 -14.23 1.91 -1.23
C THR A 207 -15.04 2.97 -0.48
N TYR A 208 -15.38 2.67 0.76
CA TYR A 208 -16.19 3.52 1.64
C TYR A 208 -15.39 3.82 2.89
N SER A 209 -15.00 5.09 3.08
CA SER A 209 -14.50 5.57 4.37
C SER A 209 -15.70 5.85 5.28
N LEU A 210 -15.69 5.30 6.48
CA LEU A 210 -16.82 5.23 7.39
C LEU A 210 -16.45 5.72 8.79
N THR A 211 -17.42 6.29 9.50
CA THR A 211 -17.32 6.60 10.93
C THR A 211 -18.49 5.97 11.68
N PHE A 212 -18.20 5.01 12.56
CA PHE A 212 -19.15 4.57 13.58
C PHE A 212 -19.13 5.58 14.73
N ALA A 213 -20.20 6.37 14.85
CA ALA A 213 -20.36 7.38 15.88
C ALA A 213 -21.02 6.78 17.13
N ASP A 214 -20.19 6.41 18.09
CA ASP A 214 -20.58 6.20 19.49
C ASP A 214 -20.46 7.52 20.28
N ALA A 215 -21.18 7.61 21.40
CA ALA A 215 -21.29 8.83 22.23
C ALA A 215 -19.98 9.22 22.94
N GLU A 216 -19.06 8.26 23.19
CA GLU A 216 -17.78 8.56 23.82
C GLU A 216 -16.60 8.62 22.83
N ARG A 217 -16.56 7.76 21.81
CA ARG A 217 -15.44 7.67 20.85
C ARG A 217 -15.90 7.26 19.44
N PRO A 218 -15.78 8.12 18.41
CA PRO A 218 -16.01 7.72 17.03
C PRO A 218 -14.92 6.75 16.56
N LEU A 219 -15.32 5.69 15.87
CA LEU A 219 -14.44 4.66 15.31
C LEU A 219 -14.41 4.76 13.78
N GLY A 220 -13.25 5.11 13.23
CA GLY A 220 -13.02 5.15 11.78
C GLY A 220 -12.78 3.75 11.20
N ALA A 221 -13.39 3.48 10.06
CA ALA A 221 -13.23 2.22 9.32
C ALA A 221 -13.19 2.47 7.80
N GLU A 222 -12.72 1.49 7.04
CA GLU A 222 -12.84 1.45 5.58
C GLU A 222 -13.44 0.11 5.14
N VAL A 223 -14.42 0.15 4.24
CA VAL A 223 -15.10 -1.04 3.70
C VAL A 223 -14.97 -1.04 2.18
N TRP A 224 -14.55 -2.17 1.62
CA TRP A 224 -14.35 -2.38 0.19
C TRP A 224 -15.39 -3.37 -0.32
N VAL A 225 -16.04 -3.05 -1.44
CA VAL A 225 -17.16 -3.82 -2.01
C VAL A 225 -16.95 -4.03 -3.51
N ASP A 226 -17.14 -5.24 -4.01
CA ASP A 226 -17.06 -5.50 -5.47
C ASP A 226 -18.34 -5.14 -6.23
N GLU A 227 -18.25 -5.15 -7.56
CA GLU A 227 -19.37 -4.92 -8.49
C GLU A 227 -20.55 -5.89 -8.28
N ALA A 228 -20.30 -7.06 -7.66
CA ALA A 228 -21.30 -8.06 -7.29
C ALA A 228 -21.91 -7.83 -5.88
N ARG A 229 -21.61 -6.68 -5.26
CA ARG A 229 -22.06 -6.20 -3.94
C ARG A 229 -21.60 -7.08 -2.77
N ARG A 230 -20.46 -7.77 -2.94
CA ARG A 230 -19.86 -8.61 -1.89
C ARG A 230 -18.74 -7.86 -1.19
N LEU A 231 -18.59 -8.15 0.11
CA LEU A 231 -17.49 -7.64 0.92
C LEU A 231 -16.16 -8.15 0.36
N LEU A 232 -15.19 -7.24 0.22
CA LEU A 232 -13.81 -7.52 -0.17
C LEU A 232 -12.86 -7.36 1.02
N ARG A 233 -13.00 -6.25 1.74
CA ARG A 233 -12.19 -5.90 2.91
C ARG A 233 -13.00 -5.06 3.89
N LEU A 234 -12.79 -5.28 5.18
CA LEU A 234 -13.03 -4.34 6.26
C LEU A 234 -11.67 -4.00 6.88
N SER A 235 -11.38 -2.72 7.08
CA SER A 235 -10.23 -2.25 7.84
C SER A 235 -10.68 -1.34 8.97
N ILE A 236 -10.11 -1.50 10.16
CA ILE A 236 -10.33 -0.63 11.32
C ILE A 236 -8.95 -0.24 11.88
N PRO A 237 -8.32 0.82 11.34
CA PRO A 237 -6.91 1.15 11.61
C PRO A 237 -6.58 1.39 13.09
N SER A 238 -7.49 2.00 13.85
CA SER A 238 -7.32 2.26 15.28
C SER A 238 -7.41 1.01 16.17
N ALA A 239 -7.83 -0.13 15.61
CA ALA A 239 -7.78 -1.45 16.23
C ALA A 239 -6.69 -2.34 15.61
N SER A 240 -5.90 -1.82 14.67
CA SER A 240 -4.95 -2.55 13.82
C SER A 240 -5.56 -3.78 13.13
N LEU A 241 -6.87 -3.74 12.84
CA LEU A 241 -7.66 -4.88 12.37
C LEU A 241 -7.90 -4.79 10.86
N ASP A 242 -7.64 -5.89 10.16
CA ASP A 242 -8.03 -6.10 8.77
C ASP A 242 -8.76 -7.44 8.62
N VAL A 243 -9.86 -7.45 7.86
CA VAL A 243 -10.63 -8.64 7.52
C VAL A 243 -10.76 -8.67 6.00
N ILE A 244 -10.07 -9.61 5.35
CA ILE A 244 -9.79 -9.59 3.91
C ILE A 244 -10.31 -10.88 3.28
N ARG A 245 -11.07 -10.79 2.18
CA ARG A 245 -11.55 -11.97 1.46
C ARG A 245 -10.38 -12.82 0.94
N GLN A 246 -10.51 -14.13 0.96
CA GLN A 246 -9.37 -15.04 0.78
C GLN A 246 -8.66 -14.85 -0.58
N ASP A 247 -9.39 -14.56 -1.65
CA ASP A 247 -8.85 -14.24 -2.99
C ASP A 247 -8.04 -12.93 -3.03
N LEU A 248 -8.32 -12.00 -2.12
CA LEU A 248 -7.53 -10.77 -1.93
C LEU A 248 -6.37 -10.92 -0.94
N SER A 249 -6.44 -11.89 -0.01
CA SER A 249 -5.38 -12.12 0.99
C SER A 249 -4.15 -12.88 0.47
N ALA A 250 -4.15 -13.29 -0.80
CA ALA A 250 -3.02 -13.94 -1.45
C ALA A 250 -1.91 -12.93 -1.80
N ALA A 251 -0.63 -13.30 -1.65
CA ALA A 251 0.51 -12.42 -1.94
C ALA A 251 0.58 -11.92 -3.41
N SER A 252 -0.10 -12.62 -4.32
CA SER A 252 -0.28 -12.26 -5.73
C SER A 252 -1.34 -11.18 -5.99
N SER A 253 -2.13 -10.84 -4.98
CA SER A 253 -3.26 -9.91 -5.09
C SER A 253 -2.84 -8.51 -4.64
N ARG A 254 -2.96 -7.54 -5.54
CA ARG A 254 -2.37 -6.20 -5.41
C ARG A 254 -3.39 -5.11 -5.74
N VAL A 255 -3.36 -4.03 -4.97
CA VAL A 255 -4.10 -2.80 -5.29
C VAL A 255 -3.38 -2.08 -6.42
N THR A 256 -4.12 -1.53 -7.38
CA THR A 256 -3.62 -0.84 -8.56
C THR A 256 -4.44 0.41 -8.81
N GLY A 257 -3.81 1.50 -9.27
CA GLY A 257 -4.55 2.58 -9.95
C GLY A 257 -5.07 2.13 -11.33
N GLU A 258 -5.60 3.07 -12.11
CA GLU A 258 -5.95 2.79 -13.50
C GLU A 258 -4.70 2.42 -14.32
N PRO A 259 -4.79 1.42 -15.22
CA PRO A 259 -3.69 1.08 -16.12
C PRO A 259 -3.53 2.16 -17.19
N HIS A 260 -2.30 2.38 -17.65
CA HIS A 260 -2.08 3.17 -18.86
C HIS A 260 -2.63 2.41 -20.08
N PRO A 261 -3.20 3.08 -21.11
CA PRO A 261 -3.77 2.39 -22.28
C PRO A 261 -2.79 1.48 -23.04
N GLY A 262 -1.48 1.68 -22.87
CA GLY A 262 -0.41 0.83 -23.41
C GLY A 262 0.19 -0.18 -22.43
N ASP A 263 -0.36 -0.39 -21.23
CA ASP A 263 0.16 -1.37 -20.26
C ASP A 263 -0.09 -2.83 -20.73
N GLU A 264 0.97 -3.50 -21.18
CA GLU A 264 0.97 -4.93 -21.52
C GLU A 264 1.51 -5.77 -20.34
N PRO A 265 0.74 -6.74 -19.78
CA PRO A 265 1.23 -7.65 -18.74
C PRO A 265 2.07 -8.80 -19.33
N VAL A 266 3.34 -8.90 -18.95
CA VAL A 266 4.31 -9.85 -19.54
C VAL A 266 4.98 -10.72 -18.46
N ARG A 267 5.40 -11.92 -18.84
CA ARG A 267 6.14 -12.88 -17.98
C ARG A 267 7.58 -13.08 -18.44
N VAL A 268 8.46 -12.19 -18.01
CA VAL A 268 9.91 -12.28 -18.26
C VAL A 268 10.47 -13.51 -17.55
N GLN A 269 11.15 -14.38 -18.29
CA GLN A 269 11.73 -15.61 -17.74
C GLN A 269 13.09 -15.34 -17.08
N THR A 270 13.33 -15.99 -15.94
CA THR A 270 14.58 -15.98 -15.19
C THR A 270 15.03 -17.42 -14.89
N ASP A 271 16.20 -17.59 -14.28
CA ASP A 271 16.71 -18.92 -13.97
C ASP A 271 15.89 -19.60 -12.85
N GLY A 272 14.87 -20.37 -13.27
CA GLY A 272 14.00 -21.17 -12.40
C GLY A 272 12.68 -20.53 -11.99
N PHE A 273 12.37 -19.30 -12.44
CA PHE A 273 11.08 -18.64 -12.19
C PHE A 273 10.73 -17.64 -13.31
N SER A 274 9.65 -16.89 -13.13
CA SER A 274 9.34 -15.73 -13.99
C SER A 274 9.03 -14.50 -13.15
N LEU A 275 9.47 -13.35 -13.64
CA LEU A 275 9.07 -12.05 -13.13
C LEU A 275 7.70 -11.69 -13.71
N ALA A 276 6.87 -11.03 -12.91
CA ALA A 276 5.66 -10.36 -13.38
C ALA A 276 6.03 -8.93 -13.78
N THR A 277 6.01 -8.66 -15.07
CA THR A 277 6.39 -7.39 -15.67
C THR A 277 5.15 -6.73 -16.27
N THR A 278 5.12 -5.41 -16.28
CA THR A 278 4.25 -4.63 -17.16
C THR A 278 5.16 -3.85 -18.10
N VAL A 279 4.89 -3.95 -19.40
CA VAL A 279 5.55 -3.15 -20.46
C VAL A 279 4.55 -2.12 -20.92
N THR A 280 4.75 -0.86 -20.54
CA THR A 280 3.95 0.27 -20.98
C THR A 280 4.48 0.75 -22.34
N ALA A 281 3.72 0.51 -23.40
CA ALA A 281 4.00 0.99 -24.75
C ALA A 281 3.39 2.39 -24.98
N PRO A 282 3.92 3.20 -25.92
CA PRO A 282 3.31 4.48 -26.29
C PRO A 282 1.87 4.36 -26.79
N PRO A 283 1.06 5.43 -26.66
CA PRO A 283 -0.28 5.50 -27.24
C PRO A 283 -0.35 5.12 -28.72
N ALA A 284 -1.46 4.54 -29.15
CA ALA A 284 -1.64 4.03 -30.53
C ALA A 284 -1.66 5.13 -31.62
N ASP A 285 -1.84 6.39 -31.22
CA ASP A 285 -1.76 7.59 -32.05
C ASP A 285 -0.40 8.33 -31.95
N ALA A 286 0.52 7.84 -31.10
CA ALA A 286 1.89 8.35 -31.06
C ALA A 286 2.59 8.13 -32.42
N PRO A 287 3.55 9.00 -32.81
CA PRO A 287 4.32 8.81 -34.04
C PRO A 287 4.92 7.40 -34.10
N PRO A 288 4.93 6.75 -35.29
CA PRO A 288 5.45 5.40 -35.44
C PRO A 288 6.91 5.30 -34.98
N PRO A 289 7.39 4.10 -34.60
CA PRO A 289 8.81 3.91 -34.33
C PRO A 289 9.65 4.38 -35.53
N GLU A 290 10.82 4.93 -35.25
CA GLU A 290 11.85 5.14 -36.26
C GLU A 290 12.35 3.77 -36.76
N ALA A 291 13.10 3.74 -37.88
CA ALA A 291 13.38 2.51 -38.63
C ALA A 291 14.01 1.38 -37.79
N ASP A 292 14.74 1.72 -36.75
CA ASP A 292 15.45 0.81 -35.85
C ASP A 292 14.73 0.59 -34.49
N GLY A 293 13.48 0.99 -34.35
CA GLY A 293 12.67 0.83 -33.13
C GLY A 293 12.72 2.02 -32.15
N ARG A 294 11.97 1.92 -31.05
CA ARG A 294 11.88 2.96 -30.01
C ARG A 294 12.99 2.84 -28.95
N ALA A 295 13.41 3.96 -28.37
CA ALA A 295 14.18 3.91 -27.12
C ALA A 295 13.33 3.30 -25.99
N ALA A 296 13.98 2.58 -25.07
CA ALA A 296 13.28 1.88 -23.99
C ALA A 296 13.93 2.08 -22.62
N VAL A 297 13.14 1.90 -21.57
CA VAL A 297 13.51 2.14 -20.17
C VAL A 297 13.12 0.94 -19.31
N VAL A 298 14.02 0.45 -18.46
CA VAL A 298 13.68 -0.45 -17.35
C VAL A 298 13.68 0.32 -16.04
N LEU A 299 12.51 0.44 -15.41
CA LEU A 299 12.34 1.02 -14.08
C LEU A 299 12.68 -0.03 -13.01
N VAL A 300 13.62 0.30 -12.12
CA VAL A 300 14.14 -0.60 -11.08
C VAL A 300 13.63 -0.15 -9.71
N PRO A 301 12.73 -0.91 -9.06
CA PRO A 301 12.18 -0.57 -7.76
C PRO A 301 13.20 -0.73 -6.62
N GLY A 302 13.05 0.12 -5.60
CA GLY A 302 13.80 0.01 -4.35
C GLY A 302 13.42 -1.22 -3.52
N PRO A 303 14.20 -1.54 -2.47
CA PRO A 303 13.92 -2.66 -1.57
C PRO A 303 12.62 -2.49 -0.77
N ALA A 304 12.18 -1.25 -0.55
CA ALA A 304 10.94 -0.93 0.16
C ALA A 304 9.66 -1.04 -0.71
N SER A 305 9.77 -1.27 -2.03
CA SER A 305 8.61 -1.37 -2.91
C SER A 305 7.89 -2.72 -2.79
N SER A 306 6.60 -2.69 -2.46
CA SER A 306 5.70 -3.85 -2.37
C SER A 306 5.28 -4.44 -3.73
N ASP A 307 5.52 -3.72 -4.82
CA ASP A 307 4.90 -3.92 -6.13
C ASP A 307 5.71 -3.23 -7.25
N ARG A 308 5.41 -3.57 -8.51
CA ARG A 308 5.95 -2.91 -9.72
C ARG A 308 5.48 -1.48 -9.97
N ASP A 309 4.46 -1.01 -9.26
CA ASP A 309 3.96 0.37 -9.41
C ASP A 309 4.81 1.35 -8.57
N GLY A 310 5.63 0.83 -7.66
CA GLY A 310 6.47 1.62 -6.75
C GLY A 310 5.63 2.36 -5.71
N THR A 311 4.49 1.80 -5.31
CA THR A 311 3.47 2.54 -4.55
C THR A 311 3.92 2.81 -3.12
N ARG A 312 4.05 4.09 -2.75
CA ARG A 312 4.45 4.52 -1.40
C ARG A 312 3.62 5.73 -0.96
N HIS A 313 3.00 5.63 0.21
CA HIS A 313 2.02 6.61 0.74
C HIS A 313 0.88 6.99 -0.24
N GLY A 314 0.54 6.09 -1.18
CA GLY A 314 -0.48 6.31 -2.22
C GLY A 314 0.08 6.81 -3.55
N VAL A 315 1.29 7.37 -3.58
CA VAL A 315 1.97 7.77 -4.83
C VAL A 315 2.53 6.53 -5.54
N SER A 316 2.04 6.23 -6.75
CA SER A 316 2.50 5.10 -7.57
C SER A 316 3.71 5.49 -8.45
N ILE A 317 4.85 5.78 -7.82
CA ILE A 317 6.00 6.50 -8.43
C ILE A 317 6.40 5.92 -9.79
N LEU A 318 6.54 4.60 -9.92
CA LEU A 318 6.99 3.95 -11.16
C LEU A 318 5.86 3.76 -12.18
N ARG A 319 4.59 3.70 -11.74
CA ARG A 319 3.42 3.68 -12.64
C ARG A 319 3.27 5.02 -13.36
N GLU A 320 3.28 6.13 -12.61
CA GLU A 320 3.19 7.48 -13.18
C GLU A 320 4.38 7.75 -14.12
N MET A 321 5.59 7.34 -13.72
CA MET A 321 6.79 7.47 -14.56
C MET A 321 6.69 6.66 -15.85
N ALA A 322 6.14 5.43 -15.80
CA ALA A 322 6.00 4.60 -16.99
C ALA A 322 4.97 5.16 -17.98
N GLY A 323 3.80 5.59 -17.50
CA GLY A 323 2.80 6.25 -18.35
C GLY A 323 3.35 7.52 -19.00
N ALA A 324 3.93 8.43 -18.21
CA ALA A 324 4.41 9.71 -18.72
C ALA A 324 5.64 9.59 -19.66
N LEU A 325 6.49 8.57 -19.48
CA LEU A 325 7.56 8.26 -20.45
C LEU A 325 7.01 7.57 -21.72
N ALA A 326 5.97 6.75 -21.61
CA ALA A 326 5.31 6.14 -22.76
C ALA A 326 4.57 7.18 -23.63
N ASP A 327 3.90 8.15 -23.00
CA ASP A 327 3.28 9.30 -23.69
C ASP A 327 4.32 10.19 -24.41
N ARG A 328 5.59 10.12 -23.99
CA ARG A 328 6.73 10.76 -24.66
C ARG A 328 7.39 9.87 -25.74
N GLY A 329 6.83 8.69 -26.02
CA GLY A 329 7.21 7.83 -27.14
C GLY A 329 8.21 6.71 -26.83
N LEU A 330 8.49 6.42 -25.55
CA LEU A 330 9.40 5.35 -25.10
C LEU A 330 8.64 4.06 -24.74
N VAL A 331 9.30 2.90 -24.82
CA VAL A 331 8.77 1.64 -24.25
C VAL A 331 9.31 1.47 -22.83
N VAL A 332 8.44 1.27 -21.84
CA VAL A 332 8.85 1.25 -20.42
C VAL A 332 8.49 -0.06 -19.73
N ALA A 333 9.46 -0.76 -19.17
CA ALA A 333 9.24 -1.96 -18.37
C ALA A 333 9.37 -1.69 -16.87
N ARG A 334 8.41 -2.18 -16.10
CA ARG A 334 8.36 -2.15 -14.62
C ARG A 334 7.93 -3.52 -14.12
N TYR A 335 8.50 -4.03 -13.02
CA TYR A 335 8.34 -5.44 -12.64
C TYR A 335 8.28 -5.67 -11.14
N ASP A 336 7.54 -6.68 -10.70
CA ASP A 336 7.50 -7.08 -9.29
C ASP A 336 8.85 -7.76 -8.98
N ARG A 337 9.49 -7.40 -7.86
CA ARG A 337 10.75 -8.01 -7.40
C ARG A 337 10.58 -9.53 -7.20
N ARG A 338 11.65 -10.32 -7.36
CA ARG A 338 11.60 -11.77 -7.04
C ARG A 338 11.03 -12.03 -5.63
N GLY A 339 10.16 -13.01 -5.51
CA GLY A 339 9.44 -13.34 -4.27
C GLY A 339 8.46 -12.26 -3.78
N THR A 340 8.12 -11.26 -4.61
CA THR A 340 7.22 -10.14 -4.29
C THR A 340 6.06 -10.09 -5.29
N GLY A 341 4.86 -9.71 -4.84
CA GLY A 341 3.69 -9.56 -5.70
C GLY A 341 3.38 -10.82 -6.52
N GLN A 342 3.33 -10.67 -7.84
CA GLN A 342 3.03 -11.77 -8.77
C GLN A 342 4.29 -12.47 -9.32
N SER A 343 5.50 -12.04 -8.94
CA SER A 343 6.76 -12.65 -9.35
C SER A 343 7.08 -13.93 -8.57
N GLY A 344 7.66 -14.91 -9.25
CA GLY A 344 8.22 -16.10 -8.59
C GLY A 344 9.58 -15.83 -7.95
N GLY A 345 10.28 -16.90 -7.57
CA GLY A 345 11.60 -16.84 -6.94
C GLY A 345 11.51 -16.80 -5.41
N ARG A 346 12.66 -16.55 -4.77
CA ARG A 346 12.84 -16.52 -3.31
C ARG A 346 13.55 -15.24 -2.91
N ALA A 347 12.90 -14.43 -2.08
CA ALA A 347 13.46 -13.18 -1.58
C ALA A 347 14.40 -13.43 -0.39
N GLU A 348 14.11 -14.45 0.41
CA GLU A 348 14.81 -14.83 1.65
C GLU A 348 16.26 -15.30 1.40
N SER A 349 16.58 -15.71 0.18
CA SER A 349 17.92 -16.17 -0.24
C SER A 349 18.63 -15.23 -1.22
N ALA A 350 18.04 -14.08 -1.57
CA ALA A 350 18.53 -13.21 -2.64
C ALA A 350 19.51 -12.13 -2.16
N MET A 351 20.56 -11.88 -2.93
CA MET A 351 21.53 -10.79 -2.72
C MET A 351 21.23 -9.58 -3.62
N LEU A 352 21.92 -8.45 -3.47
CA LEU A 352 21.80 -7.34 -4.44
C LEU A 352 22.22 -7.73 -5.87
N GLU A 353 23.19 -8.62 -6.01
CA GLU A 353 23.58 -9.24 -7.28
C GLU A 353 22.40 -9.97 -7.98
N ASP A 354 21.56 -10.67 -7.21
CA ASP A 354 20.39 -11.40 -7.72
C ASP A 354 19.35 -10.47 -8.35
N TYR A 355 18.98 -9.39 -7.64
CA TYR A 355 18.05 -8.39 -8.18
C TYR A 355 18.64 -7.68 -9.40
N ALA A 356 19.96 -7.59 -9.53
CA ALA A 356 20.61 -7.04 -10.71
C ALA A 356 20.59 -8.02 -11.91
N ASP A 357 20.52 -9.34 -11.68
CA ASP A 357 20.23 -10.32 -12.74
C ASP A 357 18.76 -10.33 -13.16
N ASP A 358 17.82 -10.00 -12.26
CA ASP A 358 16.42 -9.74 -12.62
C ASP A 358 16.31 -8.56 -13.60
N VAL A 359 17.00 -7.44 -13.34
CA VAL A 359 17.07 -6.31 -14.28
C VAL A 359 17.65 -6.74 -15.62
N ARG A 360 18.74 -7.52 -15.63
CA ARG A 360 19.33 -8.03 -16.89
C ARG A 360 18.37 -8.94 -17.65
N ALA A 361 17.52 -9.72 -16.98
CA ALA A 361 16.49 -10.51 -17.63
C ALA A 361 15.43 -9.62 -18.32
N VAL A 362 14.96 -8.56 -17.65
CA VAL A 362 14.02 -7.59 -18.24
C VAL A 362 14.64 -6.82 -19.42
N VAL A 363 15.91 -6.39 -19.30
CA VAL A 363 16.66 -5.77 -20.42
C VAL A 363 16.75 -6.72 -21.61
N ARG A 364 17.14 -7.99 -21.41
CA ARG A 364 17.21 -8.99 -22.49
C ARG A 364 15.87 -9.19 -23.18
N HIS A 365 14.78 -9.27 -22.41
CA HIS A 365 13.44 -9.42 -22.97
C HIS A 365 13.03 -8.21 -23.84
N LEU A 366 13.35 -6.98 -23.43
CA LEU A 366 13.09 -5.80 -24.26
C LEU A 366 13.91 -5.81 -25.57
N GLN A 367 15.13 -6.37 -25.58
CA GLN A 367 15.92 -6.53 -26.81
C GLN A 367 15.37 -7.56 -27.80
N GLU A 368 14.40 -8.39 -27.38
CA GLU A 368 13.73 -9.41 -28.19
C GLU A 368 12.42 -8.91 -28.82
N ARG A 369 12.04 -7.63 -28.59
CA ARG A 369 10.84 -7.02 -29.17
C ARG A 369 11.13 -6.24 -30.45
N ASP A 370 10.31 -6.42 -31.47
CA ASP A 370 10.41 -5.72 -32.77
C ASP A 370 10.13 -4.20 -32.69
N ASP A 371 9.49 -3.71 -31.62
CA ASP A 371 9.20 -2.28 -31.40
C ASP A 371 10.29 -1.53 -30.61
N VAL A 372 11.32 -2.22 -30.11
CA VAL A 372 12.39 -1.66 -29.29
C VAL A 372 13.72 -1.63 -30.04
N ASN A 373 14.36 -0.47 -30.05
CA ASN A 373 15.76 -0.35 -30.41
C ASN A 373 16.62 -0.93 -29.29
N ARG A 374 17.10 -2.17 -29.50
CA ARG A 374 17.93 -2.93 -28.55
C ARG A 374 19.22 -2.24 -28.10
N ASP A 375 19.67 -1.24 -28.84
CA ASP A 375 20.92 -0.48 -28.64
C ASP A 375 20.62 0.89 -27.98
N ARG A 376 19.33 1.22 -27.70
CA ARG A 376 18.85 2.42 -26.98
C ARG A 376 18.02 2.07 -25.74
N ILE A 377 18.42 1.05 -24.98
CA ILE A 377 17.78 0.65 -23.72
C ILE A 377 18.52 1.27 -22.52
N ALA A 378 17.82 2.10 -21.75
CA ALA A 378 18.30 2.66 -20.49
C ALA A 378 17.76 1.88 -19.27
N VAL A 379 18.51 1.90 -18.17
CA VAL A 379 18.04 1.44 -16.86
C VAL A 379 17.90 2.65 -15.93
N VAL A 380 16.77 2.77 -15.24
CA VAL A 380 16.44 3.86 -14.33
C VAL A 380 16.21 3.28 -12.93
N GLY A 381 17.04 3.66 -11.96
CA GLY A 381 16.87 3.26 -10.56
C GLY A 381 16.46 4.43 -9.67
N HIS A 382 15.43 4.23 -8.86
CA HIS A 382 14.98 5.18 -7.83
C HIS A 382 15.38 4.67 -6.44
N GLY A 383 15.88 5.56 -5.56
CA GLY A 383 16.39 5.18 -4.24
C GLY A 383 17.52 4.15 -4.35
N GLU A 384 17.52 3.13 -3.48
CA GLU A 384 18.47 2.01 -3.55
C GLU A 384 18.19 1.07 -4.74
N GLY A 385 17.08 1.27 -5.47
CA GLY A 385 16.92 0.73 -6.84
C GLY A 385 18.03 1.22 -7.78
N GLY A 386 18.61 2.39 -7.51
CA GLY A 386 19.85 2.89 -8.13
C GLY A 386 21.05 1.97 -7.92
N TRP A 387 21.18 1.27 -6.80
CA TRP A 387 22.26 0.30 -6.56
C TRP A 387 22.09 -0.97 -7.38
N ILE A 388 20.84 -1.45 -7.49
CA ILE A 388 20.49 -2.58 -8.35
C ILE A 388 20.75 -2.21 -9.83
N ALA A 389 20.41 -0.98 -10.24
CA ALA A 389 20.69 -0.45 -11.57
C ALA A 389 22.20 -0.28 -11.86
N LEU A 390 23.00 0.20 -10.88
CA LEU A 390 24.46 0.23 -10.94
C LEU A 390 25.03 -1.18 -11.17
N LEU A 391 24.62 -2.17 -10.35
CA LEU A 391 25.07 -3.55 -10.45
C LEU A 391 24.68 -4.20 -11.78
N ALA A 392 23.46 -3.95 -12.27
CA ALA A 392 22.97 -4.45 -13.55
C ALA A 392 23.87 -3.96 -14.69
N THR A 393 23.98 -2.63 -14.81
CA THR A 393 24.76 -1.91 -15.84
C THR A 393 26.25 -2.25 -15.81
N ARG A 394 26.85 -2.38 -14.61
CA ARG A 394 28.29 -2.65 -14.42
C ARG A 394 28.79 -3.90 -15.15
N ARG A 395 27.93 -4.92 -15.30
CA ARG A 395 28.26 -6.19 -15.95
C ARG A 395 27.63 -6.35 -17.34
N GLU A 396 26.67 -5.52 -17.71
CA GLU A 396 25.92 -5.66 -18.96
C GLU A 396 26.34 -4.59 -19.98
N GLY A 397 26.87 -5.05 -21.12
CA GLY A 397 27.25 -4.17 -22.23
C GLY A 397 26.06 -3.75 -23.10
N ARG A 398 24.90 -4.37 -22.90
CA ARG A 398 23.64 -4.13 -23.62
C ARG A 398 22.77 -3.01 -23.02
N VAL A 399 23.07 -2.57 -21.80
CA VAL A 399 22.49 -1.34 -21.26
C VAL A 399 23.20 -0.17 -21.94
N ALA A 400 22.45 0.68 -22.62
CA ALA A 400 22.97 1.82 -23.36
C ALA A 400 23.24 3.03 -22.45
N GLY A 401 22.38 3.25 -21.44
CA GLY A 401 22.48 4.35 -20.49
C GLY A 401 21.96 4.01 -19.10
N LEU A 402 22.40 4.74 -18.08
CA LEU A 402 21.94 4.60 -16.68
C LEU A 402 21.40 5.93 -16.15
N VAL A 403 20.23 5.89 -15.51
CA VAL A 403 19.69 7.02 -14.73
C VAL A 403 19.63 6.61 -13.25
N LEU A 404 20.10 7.52 -12.39
CA LEU A 404 20.07 7.40 -10.94
C LEU A 404 19.21 8.53 -10.36
N ILE A 405 18.08 8.18 -9.74
CA ILE A 405 17.12 9.15 -9.18
C ILE A 405 17.11 9.00 -7.66
N ALA A 406 17.51 10.05 -6.94
CA ALA A 406 17.63 10.03 -5.47
C ALA A 406 18.45 8.81 -4.95
N ALA A 407 19.47 8.38 -5.70
CA ALA A 407 20.21 7.17 -5.40
C ALA A 407 21.28 7.42 -4.32
N PRO A 408 21.45 6.55 -3.31
CA PRO A 408 22.48 6.74 -2.30
C PRO A 408 23.90 6.57 -2.86
N ALA A 409 24.83 7.38 -2.35
CA ALA A 409 26.20 7.49 -2.87
C ALA A 409 27.28 6.89 -1.96
N VAL A 410 26.85 6.11 -0.98
CA VAL A 410 27.62 5.67 0.19
C VAL A 410 27.54 4.15 0.32
N SER A 411 28.34 3.51 1.17
CA SER A 411 28.22 2.05 1.38
C SER A 411 26.91 1.68 2.11
N GLY A 412 26.51 0.40 2.07
CA GLY A 412 25.39 -0.08 2.89
C GLY A 412 25.59 0.14 4.39
N GLU A 413 26.81 0.01 4.89
CA GLU A 413 27.16 0.32 6.28
C GLU A 413 26.98 1.81 6.60
N GLU A 414 27.49 2.69 5.74
CA GLU A 414 27.40 4.15 5.87
C GLU A 414 25.92 4.60 5.81
N LEU A 415 25.14 4.06 4.85
CA LEU A 415 23.73 4.41 4.64
C LEU A 415 22.82 4.03 5.81
N VAL A 416 23.00 2.84 6.40
CA VAL A 416 22.13 2.40 7.51
C VAL A 416 22.39 3.23 8.78
N LEU A 417 23.66 3.61 9.03
CA LEU A 417 23.98 4.52 10.14
C LEU A 417 23.46 5.95 9.88
N GLU A 418 23.55 6.42 8.63
CA GLU A 418 23.05 7.73 8.19
C GLU A 418 21.52 7.85 8.35
N GLN A 419 20.76 6.87 7.82
CA GLN A 419 19.30 6.82 7.99
C GLN A 419 18.89 6.62 9.46
N GLN A 420 19.64 5.83 10.23
CA GLN A 420 19.38 5.68 11.67
C GLN A 420 19.60 7.00 12.40
N GLN A 421 20.69 7.73 12.13
CA GLN A 421 20.97 9.03 12.75
C GLN A 421 19.86 10.04 12.41
N MET A 422 19.46 10.14 11.14
CA MET A 422 18.38 11.03 10.69
C MET A 422 17.03 10.70 11.36
N ALA A 423 16.70 9.42 11.54
CA ALA A 423 15.51 9.01 12.29
C ALA A 423 15.62 9.28 13.80
N LEU A 424 16.82 9.15 14.39
CA LEU A 424 17.06 9.50 15.81
C LEU A 424 17.00 11.01 16.04
N ASP A 425 17.41 11.82 15.07
CA ASP A 425 17.40 13.29 15.14
C ASP A 425 16.00 13.86 15.34
N GLN A 426 14.97 13.21 14.80
CA GLN A 426 13.57 13.54 15.00
C GLN A 426 13.03 13.19 16.42
N LEU A 427 13.77 12.40 17.21
CA LEU A 427 13.33 11.95 18.54
C LEU A 427 13.88 12.79 19.70
N SER A 428 13.03 12.97 20.72
CA SER A 428 13.40 13.56 22.02
C SER A 428 14.21 12.59 22.89
N LEU A 429 15.41 12.24 22.43
CA LEU A 429 16.40 11.40 23.10
C LEU A 429 17.66 12.21 23.45
N SER A 430 18.34 11.85 24.54
CA SER A 430 19.65 12.41 24.89
C SER A 430 20.77 11.84 24.01
N ASP A 431 21.88 12.58 23.89
CA ASP A 431 23.05 12.19 23.08
C ASP A 431 23.58 10.79 23.46
N ALA A 432 23.49 10.41 24.74
CA ALA A 432 23.89 9.09 25.21
C ALA A 432 22.96 7.97 24.71
N GLU A 433 21.64 8.17 24.76
CA GLU A 433 20.64 7.22 24.23
C GLU A 433 20.68 7.10 22.70
N ARG A 434 21.12 8.18 22.03
CA ARG A 434 21.37 8.21 20.59
C ARG A 434 22.62 7.39 20.26
N GLN A 435 23.74 7.67 20.93
CA GLN A 435 25.00 6.93 20.74
C GLN A 435 24.84 5.44 21.06
N GLU A 436 24.12 5.05 22.11
CA GLU A 436 23.88 3.64 22.44
C GLU A 436 23.20 2.87 21.29
N ARG A 437 22.32 3.53 20.53
CA ARG A 437 21.60 2.94 19.38
C ARG A 437 22.47 2.85 18.13
N ILE A 438 23.30 3.86 17.88
CA ILE A 438 24.34 3.85 16.83
C ILE A 438 25.38 2.76 17.13
N ASP A 439 25.82 2.64 18.38
CA ASP A 439 26.76 1.60 18.84
C ASP A 439 26.17 0.20 18.70
N LEU A 440 24.87 0.03 19.00
CA LEU A 440 24.15 -1.24 18.79
C LEU A 440 24.07 -1.62 17.31
N GLN A 441 23.74 -0.65 16.44
CA GLN A 441 23.69 -0.88 14.99
C GLN A 441 25.08 -1.21 14.43
N THR A 442 26.12 -0.53 14.90
CA THR A 442 27.52 -0.82 14.56
C THR A 442 27.94 -2.24 14.97
N ARG A 443 27.45 -2.75 16.12
CA ARG A 443 27.66 -4.16 16.52
C ARG A 443 26.91 -5.13 15.60
N ILE A 444 25.69 -4.81 15.19
CA ILE A 444 24.93 -5.60 14.21
C ILE A 444 25.69 -5.66 12.88
N HIS A 445 26.23 -4.54 12.40
CA HIS A 445 26.98 -4.50 11.14
C HIS A 445 28.21 -5.43 11.16
N ARG A 446 29.02 -5.42 12.22
CA ARG A 446 30.17 -6.32 12.37
C ARG A 446 29.77 -7.79 12.47
N ALA A 447 28.72 -8.10 13.23
CA ALA A 447 28.20 -9.48 13.31
C ALA A 447 27.78 -9.99 11.92
N VAL A 448 27.11 -9.15 11.12
CA VAL A 448 26.64 -9.48 9.76
C VAL A 448 27.78 -9.54 8.73
N LEU A 449 28.79 -8.67 8.82
CA LEU A 449 29.89 -8.56 7.84
C LEU A 449 31.09 -9.45 8.19
N ASP A 450 31.63 -9.32 9.39
CA ASP A 450 32.88 -9.98 9.81
C ASP A 450 32.63 -11.38 10.40
N GLY A 451 31.38 -11.69 10.77
CA GLY A 451 31.04 -12.89 11.55
C GLY A 451 31.33 -12.73 13.04
N ASP A 452 31.35 -11.48 13.51
CA ASP A 452 31.59 -11.11 14.90
C ASP A 452 30.49 -11.64 15.84
N SER A 453 30.75 -11.68 17.16
CA SER A 453 29.81 -12.30 18.10
C SER A 453 28.48 -11.54 18.19
N TRP A 454 27.37 -12.24 17.93
CA TRP A 454 26.00 -11.75 18.19
C TRP A 454 25.65 -11.55 19.69
N GLU A 455 26.61 -11.76 20.60
CA GLU A 455 26.43 -11.56 22.04
C GLU A 455 26.01 -10.11 22.38
N GLY A 456 25.11 -9.96 23.35
CA GLY A 456 24.52 -8.66 23.71
C GLY A 456 23.50 -8.07 22.72
N ILE A 457 23.39 -8.61 21.50
CA ILE A 457 22.35 -8.19 20.53
C ILE A 457 21.04 -8.96 20.81
N PRO A 458 19.89 -8.29 21.03
CA PRO A 458 18.59 -8.97 21.21
C PRO A 458 18.16 -9.80 19.99
N GLN A 459 17.59 -10.99 20.22
CA GLN A 459 17.16 -11.91 19.14
C GLN A 459 16.26 -11.26 18.07
N PRO A 460 15.25 -10.41 18.40
CA PRO A 460 14.42 -9.75 17.39
C PRO A 460 15.16 -8.78 16.45
N LEU A 461 16.41 -8.41 16.78
CA LEU A 461 17.27 -7.60 15.90
C LEU A 461 18.27 -8.46 15.10
N ARG A 462 18.43 -9.76 15.44
CA ARG A 462 19.26 -10.70 14.69
C ARG A 462 18.53 -11.29 13.50
N GLU A 463 17.30 -11.76 13.72
CA GLU A 463 16.50 -12.46 12.70
C GLU A 463 16.29 -11.68 11.38
N PRO A 464 16.04 -10.34 11.38
CA PRO A 464 15.99 -9.58 10.12
C PRO A 464 17.39 -9.24 9.55
N ALA A 465 18.45 -9.28 10.36
CA ALA A 465 19.80 -8.84 9.99
C ALA A 465 20.70 -9.99 9.51
N ASP A 466 20.57 -11.20 10.05
CA ASP A 466 21.35 -12.39 9.68
C ASP A 466 20.81 -13.04 8.39
N THR A 467 20.77 -12.25 7.31
CA THR A 467 20.22 -12.64 6.01
C THR A 467 21.24 -12.45 4.88
N PRO A 468 21.22 -13.30 3.83
CA PRO A 468 22.05 -13.09 2.63
C PRO A 468 21.82 -11.71 2.01
N TRP A 469 20.57 -11.24 2.04
CA TRP A 469 20.20 -9.91 1.56
C TRP A 469 20.90 -8.81 2.33
N PHE A 470 20.70 -8.71 3.65
CA PHE A 470 21.25 -7.60 4.45
C PHE A 470 22.78 -7.63 4.48
N ARG A 471 23.41 -8.81 4.51
CA ARG A 471 24.86 -8.95 4.33
C ARG A 471 25.34 -8.40 2.98
N SER A 472 24.63 -8.68 1.89
CA SER A 472 24.97 -8.14 0.57
C SER A 472 24.68 -6.64 0.45
N PHE A 473 23.71 -6.12 1.21
CA PHE A 473 23.38 -4.71 1.28
C PHE A 473 24.49 -3.93 1.99
N LEU A 474 24.82 -4.30 3.24
CA LEU A 474 25.88 -3.65 4.02
C LEU A 474 27.24 -3.66 3.31
N ALA A 475 27.57 -4.76 2.63
CA ALA A 475 28.84 -4.93 1.91
C ALA A 475 28.90 -4.24 0.54
N PHE A 476 27.80 -3.62 0.07
CA PHE A 476 27.78 -2.96 -1.23
C PHE A 476 28.41 -1.56 -1.17
N ASP A 477 29.18 -1.25 -2.20
CA ASP A 477 29.74 0.07 -2.48
C ASP A 477 29.31 0.55 -3.88
N PRO A 478 28.54 1.64 -4.00
CA PRO A 478 28.18 2.24 -5.28
C PRO A 478 29.40 2.83 -6.01
N GLU A 479 30.45 3.24 -5.31
CA GLU A 479 31.61 3.91 -5.90
C GLU A 479 32.44 2.96 -6.77
N ASP A 480 32.83 1.79 -6.25
CA ASP A 480 33.46 0.73 -7.05
C ASP A 480 32.60 0.34 -8.27
N SER A 481 31.29 0.36 -8.12
CA SER A 481 30.36 0.00 -9.19
C SER A 481 30.28 1.06 -10.28
N LEU A 482 30.08 2.32 -9.91
CA LEU A 482 29.98 3.46 -10.83
C LEU A 482 31.30 3.71 -11.57
N ARG A 483 32.46 3.64 -10.89
CA ARG A 483 33.80 3.72 -11.51
C ARG A 483 34.02 2.69 -12.63
N ARG A 484 33.27 1.59 -12.64
CA ARG A 484 33.38 0.49 -13.63
C ARG A 484 32.38 0.60 -14.80
N ILE A 485 31.39 1.47 -14.75
CA ILE A 485 30.40 1.69 -15.81
C ILE A 485 31.05 2.41 -17.01
N ARG A 486 30.65 2.05 -18.23
CA ARG A 486 31.13 2.67 -19.48
C ARG A 486 30.12 3.61 -20.12
N GLN A 487 28.86 3.41 -19.77
CA GLN A 487 27.69 4.11 -20.27
C GLN A 487 27.68 5.59 -19.84
N PRO A 488 27.00 6.47 -20.59
CA PRO A 488 26.57 7.76 -20.09
C PRO A 488 25.66 7.56 -18.86
N VAL A 489 25.72 8.50 -17.91
CA VAL A 489 24.96 8.47 -16.65
C VAL A 489 24.20 9.78 -16.45
N LEU A 490 22.92 9.71 -16.08
CA LEU A 490 22.12 10.84 -15.60
C LEU A 490 21.90 10.72 -14.09
N ILE A 491 22.10 11.82 -13.36
CA ILE A 491 21.82 11.92 -11.93
C ILE A 491 20.69 12.93 -11.71
N LEU A 492 19.56 12.46 -11.14
CA LEU A 492 18.38 13.27 -10.83
C LEU A 492 18.19 13.35 -9.31
N GLN A 493 17.94 14.55 -8.80
CA GLN A 493 17.85 14.82 -7.36
C GLN A 493 16.78 15.87 -7.06
N GLY A 494 15.82 15.56 -6.17
CA GLY A 494 14.88 16.55 -5.64
C GLY A 494 15.56 17.53 -4.69
N THR A 495 15.26 18.84 -4.80
CA THR A 495 15.79 19.85 -3.87
C THR A 495 15.14 19.81 -2.49
N LEU A 496 13.96 19.19 -2.38
CA LEU A 496 13.26 18.90 -1.12
C LEU A 496 13.30 17.41 -0.76
N ASP A 497 14.27 16.65 -1.29
CA ASP A 497 14.49 15.27 -0.85
C ASP A 497 15.18 15.28 0.53
N GLN A 498 14.40 15.01 1.58
CA GLN A 498 14.90 14.89 2.95
C GLN A 498 15.34 13.45 3.31
N GLU A 499 14.97 12.45 2.50
CA GLU A 499 15.33 11.05 2.78
C GLU A 499 16.70 10.71 2.19
N MET A 500 16.98 11.15 0.95
CA MET A 500 18.27 11.04 0.28
C MET A 500 18.78 12.44 -0.11
N PRO A 501 19.40 13.20 0.82
CA PRO A 501 19.76 14.59 0.57
C PRO A 501 20.84 14.77 -0.51
N SER A 502 20.85 15.94 -1.14
CA SER A 502 21.63 16.27 -2.36
C SER A 502 23.14 15.95 -2.33
N ARG A 503 23.74 15.79 -1.13
CA ARG A 503 25.10 15.27 -0.94
C ARG A 503 25.36 13.94 -1.63
N HIS A 504 24.33 13.09 -1.81
CA HIS A 504 24.47 11.85 -2.57
C HIS A 504 24.63 12.13 -4.06
N ALA A 505 23.81 13.00 -4.64
CA ALA A 505 23.98 13.43 -6.03
C ALA A 505 25.33 14.13 -6.26
N ASP A 506 25.80 14.95 -5.31
CA ASP A 506 27.15 15.54 -5.36
C ASP A 506 28.24 14.45 -5.40
N ARG A 507 28.18 13.45 -4.51
CA ARG A 507 29.18 12.37 -4.43
C ARG A 507 29.13 11.45 -5.66
N LEU A 508 27.93 11.10 -6.16
CA LEU A 508 27.76 10.33 -7.41
C LEU A 508 28.33 11.07 -8.63
N GLU A 509 28.12 12.39 -8.73
CA GLU A 509 28.65 13.22 -9.81
C GLU A 509 30.19 13.23 -9.81
N ASN A 510 30.81 13.52 -8.66
CA ASN A 510 32.27 13.48 -8.51
C ASN A 510 32.86 12.10 -8.87
N ILE A 511 32.20 11.00 -8.46
CA ILE A 511 32.61 9.64 -8.83
C ILE A 511 32.45 9.41 -10.34
N ALA A 512 31.35 9.89 -10.93
CA ALA A 512 31.06 9.71 -12.36
C ALA A 512 31.98 10.54 -13.27
N GLU A 513 32.41 11.74 -12.86
CA GLU A 513 33.41 12.55 -13.56
C GLU A 513 34.80 11.88 -13.58
N SER A 514 35.13 11.08 -12.55
CA SER A 514 36.42 10.37 -12.48
C SER A 514 36.60 9.27 -13.54
N ARG A 515 35.56 8.94 -14.31
CA ARG A 515 35.54 7.84 -15.28
C ARG A 515 36.22 8.23 -16.60
N THR A 516 37.46 7.80 -16.78
CA THR A 516 38.29 8.09 -17.97
C THR A 516 37.95 7.29 -19.23
N ARG A 517 36.82 6.57 -19.28
CA ARG A 517 36.47 5.69 -20.40
C ARG A 517 35.69 6.44 -21.47
N ARG A 518 36.06 6.26 -22.75
CA ARG A 518 35.32 6.83 -23.90
C ARG A 518 33.85 6.40 -23.85
N GLY A 519 32.94 7.37 -23.88
CA GLY A 519 31.48 7.19 -23.78
C GLY A 519 30.89 7.41 -22.39
N ALA A 520 31.72 7.45 -21.34
CA ALA A 520 31.27 7.58 -19.95
C ALA A 520 30.99 9.05 -19.54
N THR A 521 30.07 9.73 -20.21
CA THR A 521 29.63 11.08 -19.80
C THR A 521 28.78 11.03 -18.52
N VAL A 522 28.70 12.16 -17.81
CA VAL A 522 27.72 12.38 -16.75
C VAL A 522 26.94 13.67 -17.01
N ASP A 523 25.63 13.60 -16.80
CA ASP A 523 24.72 14.74 -16.73
C ASP A 523 24.09 14.74 -15.33
N ARG A 524 23.83 15.92 -14.75
CA ARG A 524 23.09 16.06 -13.49
C ARG A 524 22.00 17.11 -13.63
N VAL A 525 20.83 16.82 -13.04
CA VAL A 525 19.71 17.76 -12.95
C VAL A 525 19.19 17.80 -11.52
N GLN A 526 19.06 19.00 -10.96
CA GLN A 526 18.32 19.23 -9.72
C GLN A 526 16.86 19.55 -10.06
N LEU A 527 15.93 18.91 -9.37
CA LEU A 527 14.50 19.00 -9.58
C LEU A 527 13.91 19.91 -8.50
N GLU A 528 13.67 21.16 -8.87
CA GLU A 528 13.27 22.21 -7.92
C GLU A 528 11.88 21.95 -7.33
N GLY A 529 11.75 22.06 -6.01
CA GLY A 529 10.51 21.82 -5.27
C GLY A 529 10.08 20.34 -5.19
N VAL A 530 10.94 19.39 -5.57
CA VAL A 530 10.60 17.95 -5.64
C VAL A 530 11.16 17.18 -4.44
N ASN A 531 10.36 16.26 -3.89
CA ASN A 531 10.69 15.39 -2.75
C ASN A 531 11.18 13.99 -3.16
N HIS A 532 11.38 13.09 -2.17
CA HIS A 532 11.81 11.71 -2.40
C HIS A 532 10.79 10.86 -3.20
N LEU A 533 9.48 11.13 -3.06
CA LEU A 533 8.42 10.49 -3.84
C LEU A 533 8.34 10.99 -5.29
N LEU A 534 9.25 11.90 -5.68
CA LEU A 534 9.33 12.56 -6.97
C LEU A 534 8.13 13.47 -7.28
N THR A 535 7.31 13.79 -6.28
CA THR A 535 6.21 14.77 -6.40
C THR A 535 6.71 16.19 -6.06
N PRO A 536 6.01 17.24 -6.50
CA PRO A 536 6.12 18.56 -5.87
C PRO A 536 5.82 18.47 -4.35
N ALA A 537 6.43 19.36 -3.57
CA ALA A 537 6.27 19.45 -2.12
C ALA A 537 6.47 20.88 -1.60
N GLU A 538 5.98 21.17 -0.39
CA GLU A 538 6.26 22.42 0.34
C GLU A 538 7.44 22.29 1.30
N THR A 539 7.61 21.13 1.93
CA THR A 539 8.69 20.87 2.91
C THR A 539 9.57 19.69 2.51
N GLY A 540 8.99 18.65 1.92
CA GLY A 540 9.66 17.38 1.63
C GLY A 540 9.74 16.41 2.81
N SER A 541 9.24 16.78 3.99
CA SER A 541 9.19 15.90 5.18
C SER A 541 8.31 14.67 4.92
N VAL A 542 8.66 13.54 5.54
CA VAL A 542 7.84 12.32 5.54
C VAL A 542 6.44 12.56 6.14
N GLU A 543 6.31 13.56 7.01
CA GLU A 543 5.03 14.01 7.60
C GLU A 543 4.07 14.58 6.53
N GLU A 544 4.61 15.13 5.45
CA GLU A 544 3.85 15.66 4.32
C GLU A 544 3.22 14.53 3.49
N TYR A 545 3.81 13.32 3.48
CA TYR A 545 3.39 12.24 2.60
C TYR A 545 1.97 11.72 2.88
N ALA A 546 1.42 12.01 4.08
CA ALA A 546 0.04 11.72 4.41
C ALA A 546 -0.99 12.61 3.68
N THR A 547 -0.58 13.76 3.11
CA THR A 547 -1.44 14.62 2.28
C THR A 547 -1.26 14.38 0.77
N LEU A 548 -0.19 13.68 0.38
CA LEU A 548 0.18 13.39 -1.01
C LEU A 548 -0.48 12.12 -1.59
N ALA A 549 -1.53 11.60 -0.95
CA ALA A 549 -2.37 10.57 -1.55
C ALA A 549 -2.93 11.06 -2.89
N ASP A 550 -2.89 10.20 -3.91
CA ASP A 550 -3.29 10.50 -5.29
C ASP A 550 -2.44 11.60 -6.00
N ALA A 551 -1.28 12.00 -5.44
CA ALA A 551 -0.37 12.95 -6.08
C ALA A 551 0.43 12.33 -7.24
N GLN A 552 0.65 13.12 -8.29
CA GLN A 552 1.46 12.74 -9.46
C GLN A 552 2.92 13.16 -9.29
N ILE A 553 3.83 12.44 -9.96
CA ILE A 553 5.25 12.84 -10.04
C ILE A 553 5.39 14.14 -10.86
N SER A 554 6.45 14.90 -10.59
CA SER A 554 6.74 16.13 -11.33
C SER A 554 7.12 15.85 -12.79
N SER A 555 6.56 16.62 -13.73
CA SER A 555 6.91 16.53 -15.16
C SER A 555 8.39 16.76 -15.43
N SER A 556 9.07 17.53 -14.57
CA SER A 556 10.52 17.79 -14.68
C SER A 556 11.37 16.53 -14.55
N VAL A 557 10.89 15.48 -13.87
CA VAL A 557 11.52 14.15 -13.83
C VAL A 557 11.51 13.52 -15.23
N VAL A 558 10.33 13.50 -15.85
CA VAL A 558 10.06 12.88 -17.15
C VAL A 558 10.82 13.63 -18.25
N GLU A 559 10.80 14.96 -18.20
CA GLU A 559 11.51 15.84 -19.14
C GLU A 559 13.02 15.65 -19.07
N ALA A 560 13.60 15.59 -17.87
CA ALA A 560 15.03 15.35 -17.72
C ALA A 560 15.47 13.98 -18.29
N ILE A 561 14.65 12.94 -18.12
CA ILE A 561 14.93 11.59 -18.69
C ILE A 561 14.82 11.61 -20.21
N VAL A 562 13.75 12.16 -20.77
CA VAL A 562 13.48 12.17 -22.22
C VAL A 562 14.53 13.00 -22.97
N ASP A 563 14.80 14.22 -22.51
CA ASP A 563 15.80 15.10 -23.10
C ASP A 563 17.21 14.50 -23.02
N TRP A 564 17.52 13.77 -21.95
CA TRP A 564 18.79 13.08 -21.81
C TRP A 564 18.90 11.87 -22.74
N ILE A 565 17.88 11.01 -22.82
CA ILE A 565 17.86 9.87 -23.75
C ILE A 565 18.00 10.36 -25.21
N ALA A 566 17.36 11.47 -25.57
CA ALA A 566 17.48 12.07 -26.90
C ALA A 566 18.90 12.58 -27.23
N ARG A 567 19.66 13.08 -26.24
CA ARG A 567 21.03 13.59 -26.42
C ARG A 567 22.12 12.53 -26.27
N ALA A 568 22.01 11.69 -25.24
CA ALA A 568 23.05 10.73 -24.83
C ALA A 568 22.93 9.38 -25.55
N LEU A 569 21.72 9.00 -25.96
CA LEU A 569 21.42 7.78 -26.71
C LEU A 569 20.81 8.15 -28.08
N PRO A 570 21.56 8.83 -28.98
CA PRO A 570 21.08 9.15 -30.33
C PRO A 570 20.90 7.88 -31.16
N LEU A 571 20.25 8.03 -32.32
CA LEU A 571 20.32 7.02 -33.39
C LEU A 571 21.65 7.15 -34.15
N ASP A 572 22.18 6.03 -34.62
CA ASP A 572 23.26 6.03 -35.61
C ASP A 572 22.75 6.61 -36.94
N ASN A 573 23.60 7.39 -37.64
CA ASN A 573 23.29 8.10 -38.90
C ASN A 573 23.97 7.44 -40.10
#